data_AF-A0A0F2SGT1-F1
#
_entry.id   AF-A0A0F2SGT1-F1
#
_cell.length_a   1.000
_cell.length_b   1.000
_cell.length_c   1.000
_cell.angle_alpha   90.00
_cell.angle_beta   90.00
_cell.angle_gamma   90.00
#
_symmetry.space_group_name_H-M   'P 1'
#
loop_
_entity.id
_entity.type
_entity.pdbx_description
1 polymer ?
#
loop_
_entity_poly.entity_id
_entity_poly.type
_entity_poly.pdbx_seq_one_letter_code
_entity_poly.pdbx_strand_id
1 'polypeptide(L)'
;RLNGIVNNTRFLILPWVQVKNLASKVLALCVRQLPQDWQTIYSYKPVLIETFVEKDRFHGTCYKAANWSYIGDTQGRGKRDRTYEYAVPIKAIYIYPLNKNFRDILTRPD
;
A
#
# COMPACT_ATOMS: atom_id res chain seq x y z
N ARG A 1 6.56 15.95 2.86
CA ARG A 1 7.18 14.95 3.77
C ARG A 1 6.96 13.52 3.29
N LEU A 2 7.91 12.92 2.54
CA LEU A 2 7.73 11.55 2.00
C LEU A 2 7.86 10.46 3.08
N ASN A 3 8.67 10.70 4.10
CA ASN A 3 8.99 9.72 5.15
C ASN A 3 7.76 9.26 5.96
N GLY A 4 6.64 9.98 5.90
CA GLY A 4 5.39 9.58 6.56
C GLY A 4 4.61 8.49 5.83
N ILE A 5 5.04 8.08 4.63
CA ILE A 5 4.36 7.09 3.79
C ILE A 5 5.23 5.83 3.70
N VAL A 6 4.62 4.66 3.91
CA VAL A 6 5.29 3.36 3.76
C VAL A 6 4.65 2.57 2.64
N ASN A 7 5.47 1.90 1.82
CA ASN A 7 4.98 1.05 0.75
C ASN A 7 5.00 -0.43 1.16
N ASN A 8 3.86 -1.11 1.00
CA ASN A 8 3.80 -2.56 1.06
C ASN A 8 4.10 -3.15 -0.33
N THR A 9 5.40 -3.35 -0.59
CA THR A 9 5.93 -3.76 -1.91
C THR A 9 5.54 -5.19 -2.30
N ARG A 10 5.48 -6.10 -1.32
CA ARG A 10 5.26 -7.53 -1.58
C ARG A 10 4.43 -8.16 -0.48
N PHE A 11 3.27 -8.67 -0.86
CA PHE A 11 2.42 -9.48 -0.01
C PHE A 11 2.12 -10.80 -0.73
N LEU A 12 2.60 -11.91 -0.16
CA LEU A 12 2.55 -13.24 -0.78
C LEU A 12 2.07 -14.26 0.23
N ILE A 13 1.02 -14.98 -0.14
CA ILE A 13 0.62 -16.23 0.50
C ILE A 13 0.87 -17.34 -0.52
N LEU A 14 1.58 -18.38 -0.10
CA LEU A 14 1.97 -19.47 -0.99
C LEU A 14 0.74 -20.30 -1.39
N PRO A 15 0.67 -20.84 -2.63
CA PRO A 15 -0.55 -21.47 -3.15
C PRO A 15 -1.05 -22.68 -2.34
N TRP A 16 -0.17 -23.36 -1.60
CA TRP A 16 -0.55 -24.49 -0.76
C TRP A 16 -1.15 -24.07 0.60
N VAL A 17 -1.11 -22.79 0.96
CA VAL A 17 -1.71 -22.27 2.19
C VAL A 17 -3.16 -21.89 1.92
N GLN A 18 -4.08 -22.77 2.27
CA GLN A 18 -5.52 -22.60 2.03
C GLN A 18 -6.26 -22.35 3.35
N VAL A 19 -6.32 -21.08 3.77
CA VAL A 19 -7.04 -20.66 4.98
C VAL A 19 -7.98 -19.50 4.63
N LYS A 20 -9.27 -19.67 4.95
CA LYS A 20 -10.31 -18.68 4.67
C LYS A 20 -9.96 -17.33 5.30
N ASN A 21 -10.02 -16.26 4.50
CA ASN A 21 -9.77 -14.87 4.92
C ASN A 21 -8.38 -14.60 5.51
N LEU A 22 -7.40 -15.49 5.31
CA LEU A 22 -6.06 -15.33 5.87
C LEU A 22 -5.39 -14.03 5.38
N ALA A 23 -5.50 -13.74 4.09
CA ALA A 23 -4.89 -12.57 3.47
C ALA A 23 -5.32 -11.25 4.16
N SER A 24 -6.62 -11.01 4.28
CA SER A 24 -7.13 -9.79 4.91
C SER A 24 -6.87 -9.76 6.41
N LYS A 25 -6.90 -10.91 7.09
CA LYS A 25 -6.58 -11.01 8.52
C LYS A 25 -5.12 -10.65 8.80
N VAL A 26 -4.18 -11.18 8.03
CA VAL A 26 -2.74 -10.88 8.15
C VAL A 26 -2.50 -9.39 7.86
N LEU A 27 -3.06 -8.85 6.76
CA LEU A 27 -2.95 -7.43 6.46
C LEU A 27 -3.45 -6.55 7.62
N ALA A 28 -4.62 -6.86 8.18
CA ALA A 28 -5.16 -6.09 9.30
C ALA A 28 -4.28 -6.17 10.56
N LEU A 29 -3.62 -7.30 10.81
CA LEU A 29 -2.67 -7.44 11.92
C LEU A 29 -1.41 -6.60 11.67
N CYS A 30 -0.80 -6.72 10.49
CA CYS A 30 0.39 -5.95 10.12
C CYS A 30 0.14 -4.45 10.20
N VAL A 31 -0.97 -3.97 9.64
CA VAL A 31 -1.33 -2.54 9.64
C VAL A 31 -1.49 -1.98 11.06
N ARG A 32 -2.04 -2.76 12.01
CA ARG A 32 -2.17 -2.33 13.41
C ARG A 32 -0.83 -2.24 14.12
N GLN A 33 0.09 -3.15 13.83
CA GLN A 33 1.39 -3.21 14.51
C GLN A 33 2.40 -2.22 13.92
N LEU A 34 2.33 -1.99 12.61
CA LEU A 34 3.34 -1.26 11.84
C LEU A 34 3.75 0.11 12.42
N PRO A 35 2.85 1.00 12.88
CA PRO A 35 3.25 2.29 13.46
C PRO A 35 4.16 2.14 14.68
N GLN A 36 3.94 1.12 15.50
CA GLN A 36 4.72 0.90 16.71
C GLN A 36 6.10 0.35 16.36
N ASP A 37 6.17 -0.61 15.44
CA ASP A 37 7.45 -1.16 14.97
C ASP A 37 8.32 -0.08 14.33
N TRP A 38 7.71 0.78 13.51
CA TRP A 38 8.41 1.90 12.88
C TRP A 38 8.95 2.90 13.90
N GLN A 39 8.17 3.24 14.93
CA GLN A 39 8.64 4.13 15.98
C GLN A 39 9.84 3.54 16.72
N THR A 40 9.81 2.25 17.01
CA THR A 40 10.91 1.56 17.71
C THR A 40 12.18 1.53 16.87
N ILE A 41 12.08 1.23 15.57
CA ILE A 41 13.25 1.01 14.71
C ILE A 41 13.79 2.33 14.13
N TYR A 42 12.89 3.23 13.72
CA TYR A 42 13.24 4.43 12.96
C TYR A 42 12.93 5.74 13.70
N SER A 43 12.44 5.68 14.94
CA SER A 43 12.12 6.85 15.77
C SER A 43 11.02 7.77 15.21
N TYR A 44 10.16 7.28 14.31
CA TYR A 44 8.97 8.01 13.86
C TYR A 44 7.79 7.08 13.56
N LYS A 45 6.57 7.64 13.55
CA LYS A 45 5.34 6.93 13.16
C LYS A 45 4.91 7.32 11.74
N PRO A 46 4.84 6.37 10.78
CA PRO A 46 4.21 6.64 9.50
C PRO A 46 2.72 6.91 9.67
N VAL A 47 2.16 7.68 8.74
CA VAL A 47 0.76 8.14 8.78
C VAL A 47 -0.09 7.52 7.68
N LEU A 48 0.53 6.92 6.67
CA LEU A 48 -0.15 6.31 5.53
C LEU A 48 0.64 5.08 5.04
N ILE A 49 -0.08 4.01 4.69
CA ILE A 49 0.49 2.89 3.93
C ILE A 49 -0.12 2.91 2.54
N GLU A 50 0.68 2.59 1.53
CA GLU A 50 0.25 2.39 0.15
C GLU A 50 0.70 1.03 -0.39
N THR A 51 0.01 0.57 -1.43
CA THR A 51 0.42 -0.61 -2.20
C THR A 51 -0.11 -0.51 -3.63
N PHE A 52 0.52 -1.26 -4.53
CA PHE A 52 0.21 -1.27 -5.96
C PHE A 52 -0.09 -2.69 -6.41
N VAL A 53 -1.28 -2.91 -6.95
CA VAL A 53 -1.77 -4.23 -7.35
C VAL A 53 -1.94 -4.27 -8.87
N GLU A 54 -1.16 -5.11 -9.54
CA GLU A 54 -1.28 -5.31 -10.99
C GLU A 54 -2.66 -5.90 -11.36
N LYS A 55 -3.43 -5.17 -12.17
CA LYS A 55 -4.86 -5.45 -12.38
C LYS A 55 -5.12 -6.70 -13.22
N ASP A 56 -4.26 -6.96 -14.20
CA ASP A 56 -4.41 -8.10 -15.10
C ASP A 56 -4.17 -9.44 -14.39
N ARG A 57 -3.49 -9.40 -13.24
CA ARG A 57 -3.16 -10.60 -12.46
C ARG A 57 -3.99 -10.72 -11.19
N PHE A 58 -4.42 -9.61 -10.59
CA PHE A 58 -5.04 -9.61 -9.27
C PHE A 58 -6.14 -8.56 -9.13
N HIS A 59 -7.23 -8.93 -8.47
CA HIS A 59 -8.36 -8.01 -8.21
C HIS A 59 -8.19 -7.13 -6.96
N GLY A 60 -7.13 -7.34 -6.17
CA GLY A 60 -6.90 -6.62 -4.91
C GLY A 60 -7.91 -6.95 -3.81
N THR A 61 -8.62 -8.08 -3.89
CA THR A 61 -9.71 -8.45 -2.98
C THR A 61 -9.32 -8.42 -1.51
N CYS A 62 -8.12 -8.90 -1.15
CA CYS A 62 -7.65 -8.91 0.23
C CYS A 62 -7.46 -7.50 0.81
N TYR A 63 -7.04 -6.54 -0.01
CA TYR A 63 -6.89 -5.15 0.39
C TYR A 63 -8.24 -4.50 0.64
N LYS A 64 -9.21 -4.69 -0.27
CA LYS A 64 -10.60 -4.24 -0.08
C LYS A 64 -11.20 -4.83 1.19
N ALA A 65 -11.06 -6.15 1.38
CA ALA A 65 -11.56 -6.85 2.56
C ALA A 65 -10.87 -6.45 3.88
N ALA A 66 -9.67 -5.86 3.81
CA ALA A 66 -8.94 -5.32 4.95
C ALA A 66 -9.17 -3.81 5.14
N ASN A 67 -10.20 -3.22 4.52
CA ASN A 67 -10.55 -1.80 4.60
C ASN A 67 -9.52 -0.83 3.99
N TRP A 68 -8.71 -1.28 3.04
CA TRP A 68 -7.88 -0.38 2.25
C TRP A 68 -8.74 0.35 1.22
N SER A 69 -8.47 1.64 1.02
CA SER A 69 -9.16 2.49 0.08
C SER A 69 -8.49 2.45 -1.29
N TYR A 70 -9.24 2.11 -2.33
CA TYR A 70 -8.80 2.30 -3.71
C TYR A 70 -8.84 3.80 -4.06
N ILE A 71 -7.78 4.32 -4.68
CA ILE A 71 -7.70 5.76 -5.03
C ILE A 71 -7.45 6.05 -6.51
N GLY A 72 -7.31 5.03 -7.34
CA GLY A 72 -7.06 5.18 -8.77
C GLY A 72 -6.08 4.14 -9.31
N ASP A 73 -5.70 4.31 -10.56
CA ASP A 73 -4.79 3.43 -11.27
C ASP A 73 -3.50 4.16 -11.65
N THR A 74 -2.39 3.43 -11.72
CA THR A 74 -1.17 3.92 -12.34
C THR A 74 -1.35 4.05 -13.85
N GLN A 75 -0.60 4.94 -14.49
CA GLN A 75 -0.72 5.16 -15.93
C GLN A 75 0.01 4.10 -16.79
N GLY A 76 0.61 3.07 -16.19
CA GLY A 76 1.46 2.13 -16.92
C GLY A 76 2.83 2.69 -17.32
N ARG A 77 3.28 3.78 -16.67
CA ARG A 77 4.57 4.41 -16.93
C ARG A 77 5.70 3.76 -16.12
N GLY A 78 6.75 3.31 -16.81
CA GLY A 78 7.95 2.78 -16.15
C GLY A 78 8.81 3.88 -15.54
N LYS A 79 9.63 3.55 -14.53
CA LYS A 79 10.52 4.52 -13.85
C LYS A 79 11.44 5.29 -14.81
N ARG A 80 11.83 4.67 -15.92
CA ARG A 80 12.75 5.24 -16.93
C ARG A 80 12.04 5.56 -18.26
N ASP A 81 10.71 5.60 -18.29
CA ASP A 81 9.97 5.94 -19.50
C ASP A 81 10.10 7.43 -19.80
N ARG A 82 11.04 7.78 -20.69
CA ARG A 82 11.31 9.17 -21.13
C ARG A 82 10.52 9.55 -22.38
N THR A 83 9.99 8.55 -23.08
CA THR A 83 9.35 8.64 -24.39
C THR A 83 7.83 8.53 -24.32
N TYR A 84 7.26 8.35 -23.12
CA TYR A 84 5.82 8.20 -22.87
C TYR A 84 5.26 6.96 -23.58
N GLU A 85 5.98 5.85 -23.50
CA GLU A 85 5.60 4.58 -24.11
C GLU A 85 4.52 3.84 -23.31
N TYR A 86 4.40 4.10 -21.99
CA TYR A 86 3.43 3.43 -21.12
C TYR A 86 3.50 1.90 -21.16
N ALA A 87 4.70 1.36 -21.34
CA ALA A 87 4.93 -0.05 -21.64
C ALA A 87 4.88 -1.00 -20.41
N VAL A 88 4.53 -0.52 -19.20
CA VAL A 88 4.43 -1.38 -18.01
C VAL A 88 2.98 -1.59 -17.58
N PRO A 89 2.67 -2.72 -16.90
CA PRO A 89 1.30 -3.02 -16.48
C PRO A 89 0.67 -1.93 -15.60
N ILE A 90 -0.62 -1.70 -15.82
CA ILE A 90 -1.44 -0.82 -15.00
C ILE A 90 -1.69 -1.48 -13.63
N LYS A 91 -1.52 -0.68 -12.56
CA LYS A 91 -1.69 -1.13 -11.19
C LYS A 91 -2.77 -0.31 -10.49
N ALA A 92 -3.68 -0.98 -9.81
CA ALA A 92 -4.60 -0.34 -8.88
C ALA A 92 -3.82 0.13 -7.64
N ILE A 93 -4.10 1.35 -7.20
CA ILE A 93 -3.47 2.00 -6.05
C ILE A 93 -4.42 1.87 -4.85
N TYR A 94 -3.94 1.25 -3.78
CA TYR A 94 -4.65 1.15 -2.52
C TYR A 94 -3.88 1.84 -1.41
N ILE A 95 -4.60 2.53 -0.52
CA ILE A 95 -4.03 3.17 0.66
C ILE A 95 -4.74 2.74 1.94
N TYR A 96 -4.01 2.79 3.05
CA TYR A 96 -4.54 2.63 4.39
C TYR A 96 -4.05 3.76 5.30
N PRO A 97 -4.94 4.68 5.74
CA PRO A 97 -4.58 5.71 6.72
C PRO A 97 -4.24 5.11 8.08
N LEU A 98 -3.04 5.39 8.59
CA LEU A 98 -2.63 5.05 9.96
C LEU A 98 -2.94 6.17 10.95
N ASN A 99 -3.03 7.40 10.43
CA ASN A 99 -3.48 8.57 11.16
C ASN A 99 -4.68 9.19 10.44
N LYS A 100 -5.73 9.59 11.17
CA LYS A 100 -6.92 10.23 10.59
C LYS A 100 -6.58 11.54 9.85
N ASN A 101 -5.57 12.26 10.33
CA ASN A 101 -5.12 13.55 9.80
C ASN A 101 -3.94 13.39 8.81
N PHE A 102 -3.76 12.21 8.22
CA PHE A 102 -2.62 11.95 7.33
C PHE A 102 -2.49 12.96 6.19
N ARG A 103 -3.61 13.44 5.63
CA ARG A 103 -3.61 14.45 4.56
C ARG A 103 -2.91 15.72 5.02
N ASP A 104 -3.39 16.32 6.11
CA ASP A 104 -2.79 17.54 6.67
C ASP A 104 -1.32 17.34 7.03
N ILE A 105 -0.97 16.20 7.62
CA ILE A 105 0.42 15.91 7.99
C ILE A 105 1.33 15.83 6.76
N LEU A 106 0.84 15.26 5.66
CA LEU A 106 1.61 15.06 4.43
C LEU A 106 1.65 16.30 3.53
N THR A 107 0.63 17.16 3.58
CA THR A 107 0.48 18.34 2.70
C THR A 107 0.77 19.67 3.38
N ARG A 108 1.06 19.69 4.69
CA ARG A 108 1.50 20.91 5.37
C ARG A 108 2.73 21.49 4.66
N PRO A 109 2.69 22.77 4.23
CA PRO A 109 3.92 23.48 3.91
C PRO A 109 4.73 23.58 5.21
N ASP A 110 5.99 23.18 5.15
CA ASP A 110 6.90 23.30 6.27
C ASP A 110 7.14 24.78 6.63
#